data_AF-A0A0H2W8Y2-F1
#
_entry.id   AF-A0A0H2W8Y2-F1
#
_cell.length_a   1.000
_cell.length_b   1.000
_cell.length_c   1.000
_cell.angle_alpha   90.00
_cell.angle_beta   90.00
_cell.angle_gamma   90.00
#
_symmetry.space_group_name_H-M   'P 1'
#
loop_
_entity.id
_entity.type
_entity.pdbx_description
1 polymer ?
#
loop_
_entity_poly.entity_id
_entity_poly.type
_entity_poly.pdbx_seq_one_letter_code
_entity_poly.pdbx_strand_id
1 'polypeptide(L)'
;METIVCHIAERYIRQGVPLTWRLLHAVEAEALADLGFASRHDPMVRCLFDRPAELRFPETDDLVDFGQSNALPAVFSFAVAAYERAADARADTAAVPARSARASRAWGD
;
A
#
# COMPACT_ATOMS: atom_id res chain seq x y z
N MET A 1 -5.07 -12.31 -5.35
CA MET A 1 -4.49 -11.16 -6.07
C MET A 1 -4.20 -10.05 -5.07
N GLU A 2 -5.23 -9.38 -4.55
CA GLU A 2 -5.11 -8.34 -3.50
C GLU A 2 -4.24 -8.79 -2.32
N THR A 3 -4.42 -10.02 -1.84
CA THR A 3 -3.68 -10.54 -0.67
C THR A 3 -2.16 -10.60 -0.86
N ILE A 4 -1.68 -10.92 -2.07
CA ILE A 4 -0.24 -11.01 -2.35
C ILE A 4 0.36 -9.61 -2.38
N VAL A 5 -0.27 -8.70 -3.12
CA VAL A 5 0.16 -7.29 -3.20
C VAL A 5 0.11 -6.62 -1.83
N CYS A 6 -0.95 -6.85 -1.05
CA CYS A 6 -1.10 -6.31 0.29
C CYS A 6 -0.03 -6.87 1.24
N HIS A 7 0.29 -8.16 1.18
CA HIS A 7 1.40 -8.74 1.95
C HIS A 7 2.76 -8.15 1.58
N ILE A 8 3.06 -7.98 0.28
CA ILE A 8 4.31 -7.38 -0.16
C ILE A 8 4.37 -5.92 0.31
N ALA A 9 3.30 -5.14 0.12
CA ALA A 9 3.21 -3.75 0.58
C ALA A 9 3.35 -3.63 2.10
N GLU A 10 2.69 -4.49 2.89
CA GLU A 10 2.81 -4.52 4.35
C GLU A 10 4.26 -4.69 4.81
N ARG A 11 5.04 -5.52 4.12
CA ARG A 11 6.45 -5.73 4.45
C ARG A 11 7.25 -4.44 4.28
N TYR A 12 6.97 -3.63 3.27
CA TYR A 12 7.62 -2.33 3.05
C TYR A 12 7.13 -1.25 4.02
N ILE A 13 5.83 -1.24 4.32
CA ILE A 13 5.23 -0.38 5.35
C ILE A 13 5.89 -0.63 6.72
N ARG A 14 6.09 -1.89 7.11
CA ARG A 14 6.77 -2.27 8.36
C ARG A 14 8.23 -1.84 8.40
N GLN A 15 8.91 -1.77 7.25
CA GLN A 15 10.27 -1.25 7.13
C GLN A 15 10.32 0.30 7.16
N GLY A 16 9.16 0.97 7.12
CA GLY A 16 9.09 2.43 7.13
C GLY A 16 9.47 3.08 5.79
N VAL A 17 9.44 2.32 4.70
CA VAL A 17 9.78 2.84 3.37
C VAL A 17 8.62 3.69 2.84
N PRO A 18 8.84 4.95 2.42
CA PRO A 18 7.80 5.79 1.84
C PRO A 18 7.32 5.22 0.51
N LEU A 19 6.05 5.49 0.16
CA LEU A 19 5.48 5.06 -1.11
C LEU A 19 6.05 5.91 -2.26
N THR A 20 7.07 5.38 -2.94
CA THR A 20 7.70 5.99 -4.12
C THR A 20 7.34 5.24 -5.39
N TRP A 21 7.54 5.88 -6.56
CA TRP A 21 7.27 5.22 -7.83
C TRP A 21 8.15 3.98 -8.03
N ARG A 22 9.43 4.07 -7.65
CA ARG A 22 10.36 2.94 -7.66
C ARG A 22 9.89 1.78 -6.80
N LEU A 23 9.33 2.06 -5.63
CA LEU A 23 8.76 1.04 -4.77
C LEU A 23 7.51 0.40 -5.38
N LEU A 24 6.65 1.21 -6.01
CA LEU A 24 5.44 0.74 -6.68
C LEU A 24 5.77 -0.26 -7.80
N HIS A 25 6.79 0.04 -8.61
CA HIS A 25 7.31 -0.87 -9.65
C HIS A 25 7.96 -2.12 -9.05
N ALA A 26 8.67 -2.00 -7.93
CA ALA A 26 9.24 -3.16 -7.24
C ALA A 26 8.15 -4.12 -6.73
N VAL A 27 7.11 -3.58 -6.07
CA VAL A 27 5.96 -4.35 -5.60
C VAL A 27 5.25 -5.04 -6.77
N GLU A 28 5.11 -4.36 -7.90
CA GLU A 28 4.52 -4.95 -9.10
C GLU A 28 5.36 -6.06 -9.70
N ALA A 29 6.67 -5.86 -9.87
CA ALA A 29 7.58 -6.88 -10.37
C ALA A 29 7.58 -8.12 -9.46
N GLU A 30 7.58 -7.92 -8.14
CA GLU A 30 7.46 -9.00 -7.16
C GLU A 30 6.10 -9.71 -7.27
N ALA A 31 4.99 -8.98 -7.32
CA ALA A 31 3.66 -9.57 -7.45
C ALA A 31 3.51 -10.35 -8.77
N LEU A 32 4.07 -9.85 -9.87
CA LEU A 32 4.12 -10.53 -11.16
C LEU A 32 4.97 -11.81 -11.11
N ALA A 33 6.11 -11.78 -10.41
CA ALA A 33 6.96 -12.95 -10.27
C ALA A 33 6.31 -14.02 -9.39
N ASP A 34 5.72 -13.63 -8.26
CA ASP A 34 5.04 -14.52 -7.31
C ASP A 34 3.80 -15.15 -7.96
N LEU A 35 3.03 -14.34 -8.68
CA LEU A 35 1.92 -14.82 -9.49
C LEU A 35 2.39 -15.67 -10.68
N GLY A 36 3.48 -15.32 -11.36
CA GLY A 36 4.04 -16.15 -12.43
C GLY A 36 4.41 -17.54 -11.95
N PHE A 37 4.87 -17.65 -10.70
CA PHE A 37 5.13 -18.92 -10.04
C PHE A 37 3.83 -19.63 -9.63
N ALA A 38 2.88 -18.94 -9.01
CA ALA A 38 1.62 -19.51 -8.52
C ALA A 38 0.61 -19.87 -9.64
N SER A 39 0.56 -19.07 -10.70
CA SER A 39 -0.38 -19.15 -11.83
C SER A 39 0.25 -19.72 -13.10
N ARG A 40 1.36 -20.46 -12.97
CA ARG A 40 1.99 -21.25 -14.06
C ARG A 40 0.98 -21.98 -14.95
N HIS A 41 -0.15 -22.39 -14.38
CA HIS A 41 -1.17 -23.21 -15.03
C HIS A 41 -2.46 -22.44 -15.39
N ASP A 42 -2.60 -21.17 -15.01
CA ASP A 42 -3.84 -20.40 -15.21
C ASP A 42 -3.64 -19.22 -16.18
N PRO A 43 -4.01 -19.38 -17.46
CA PRO A 43 -3.80 -18.35 -18.49
C PRO A 43 -4.75 -17.14 -18.33
N MET A 44 -5.90 -17.33 -17.67
CA MET A 44 -6.87 -16.25 -17.44
C MET A 44 -6.32 -15.25 -16.41
N VAL A 45 -5.69 -15.76 -15.35
CA VAL A 45 -5.00 -14.94 -14.36
C VAL A 45 -3.83 -14.16 -14.98
N ARG A 46 -3.13 -14.73 -15.97
CA ARG A 46 -2.02 -14.06 -16.67
C ARG A 46 -2.47 -12.91 -17.58
N CYS A 47 -3.62 -13.03 -18.25
CA CYS A 47 -4.19 -11.93 -19.06
C CYS A 47 -4.59 -10.71 -18.22
N LEU A 48 -4.94 -10.89 -16.94
CA LEU A 48 -5.29 -9.78 -16.05
C LEU A 48 -4.08 -8.90 -15.67
N PHE A 49 -2.87 -9.38 -15.91
CA PHE A 49 -1.62 -8.64 -15.71
C PHE A 49 -1.07 -8.02 -16.98
N ASP A 50 -1.77 -8.16 -18.13
CA ASP A 50 -1.38 -7.48 -19.35
C ASP A 50 -1.56 -5.97 -19.15
N ARG A 51 -0.45 -5.30 -18.87
CA ARG A 51 -0.42 -3.86 -18.67
C ARG A 51 -0.71 -3.20 -20.02
N PRO A 52 -1.59 -2.18 -20.09
CA PRO A 52 -1.62 -1.30 -21.25
C PRO A 52 -0.23 -0.67 -21.39
N ALA A 53 0.53 -1.08 -22.40
CA ALA A 53 1.91 -0.64 -22.64
C ALA A 53 2.04 0.88 -22.88
N GLU A 54 0.90 1.57 -23.05
CA GLU A 54 0.78 3.00 -23.28
C GLU A 54 0.89 3.84 -21.99
N LEU A 55 0.78 3.22 -20.80
CA LEU A 55 0.91 3.92 -19.52
C LEU A 55 2.38 3.91 -19.06
N ARG A 56 3.11 4.96 -19.42
CA ARG A 56 4.50 5.16 -19.00
C ARG A 56 4.53 5.87 -17.65
N PHE A 57 4.65 5.10 -16.57
CA PHE A 57 4.85 5.65 -15.23
C PHE A 57 6.34 5.97 -15.00
N PRO A 58 6.66 7.04 -14.26
CA PRO A 58 8.05 7.33 -13.89
C PRO A 58 8.64 6.21 -13.04
N GLU A 59 9.95 5.95 -13.18
CA GLU A 59 10.71 4.95 -12.40
C GLU A 59 11.59 5.63 -11.33
N THR A 60 11.17 6.81 -10.87
CA THR A 60 11.95 7.64 -9.94
C THR A 60 11.69 7.26 -8.48
N ASP A 61 12.58 7.65 -7.57
CA ASP A 61 12.33 7.60 -6.12
C ASP A 61 11.44 8.76 -5.63
N ASP A 62 10.80 9.50 -6.53
CA ASP A 62 9.79 10.50 -6.16
C ASP A 62 8.59 9.84 -5.49
N LEU A 63 7.94 10.61 -4.62
CA LEU A 63 6.68 10.22 -4.02
C LEU A 63 5.66 9.95 -5.12
N VAL A 64 4.89 8.88 -4.91
CA VAL A 64 3.80 8.52 -5.80
C VAL A 64 2.76 9.63 -5.82
N ASP A 65 2.45 10.14 -7.01
CA ASP A 65 1.38 11.12 -7.25
C ASP A 65 0.62 10.74 -8.53
N PHE A 66 -0.57 10.14 -8.38
CA PHE A 66 -1.32 9.65 -9.55
C PHE A 66 -2.04 10.74 -10.35
N GLY A 67 -2.02 12.00 -9.90
CA GLY A 67 -2.72 13.10 -10.55
C GLY A 67 -4.18 12.77 -10.89
N GLN A 68 -4.60 13.04 -12.14
CA GLN A 68 -5.94 12.70 -12.70
C GLN A 68 -5.96 11.39 -13.51
N SER A 69 -4.95 10.52 -13.38
CA SER A 69 -4.85 9.32 -14.22
C SER A 69 -5.90 8.28 -13.82
N ASN A 70 -6.95 8.12 -14.65
CA ASN A 70 -8.09 7.25 -14.38
C ASN A 70 -7.89 5.78 -14.82
N ALA A 71 -6.70 5.42 -15.31
CA ALA A 71 -6.35 4.06 -15.72
C ALA A 71 -5.11 3.61 -14.94
N LEU A 72 -5.32 3.05 -13.75
CA LEU A 72 -4.26 2.48 -12.93
C LEU A 72 -4.28 0.95 -13.05
N PRO A 73 -3.10 0.30 -13.20
CA PRO A 73 -3.00 -1.14 -13.02
C PRO A 73 -3.58 -1.56 -11.67
N ALA A 74 -4.31 -2.68 -11.63
CA ALA A 74 -4.93 -3.16 -10.40
C ALA A 74 -3.92 -3.35 -9.25
N VAL A 75 -2.68 -3.75 -9.57
CA VAL A 75 -1.61 -3.91 -8.58
C VAL A 75 -1.28 -2.58 -7.89
N PHE A 76 -1.29 -1.47 -8.64
CA PHE A 76 -0.99 -0.15 -8.11
C PHE A 76 -2.10 0.34 -7.17
N SER A 77 -3.37 0.16 -7.54
CA SER A 77 -4.48 0.54 -6.66
C SER A 77 -4.49 -0.24 -5.34
N PHE A 78 -4.16 -1.53 -5.36
CA PHE A 78 -4.03 -2.34 -4.14
C PHE A 78 -2.87 -1.89 -3.25
N ALA A 79 -1.70 -1.59 -3.83
CA ALA A 79 -0.55 -1.10 -3.07
C ALA A 79 -0.84 0.23 -2.37
N VAL A 80 -1.52 1.15 -3.07
CA VAL A 80 -1.93 2.45 -2.52
C VAL A 80 -2.93 2.27 -1.39
N ALA A 81 -3.98 1.47 -1.60
CA ALA A 81 -4.98 1.18 -0.59
C ALA A 81 -4.38 0.55 0.68
N ALA A 82 -3.33 -0.27 0.54
CA ALA A 82 -2.61 -0.85 1.68
C ALA A 82 -1.83 0.22 2.46
N TYR A 83 -1.16 1.14 1.77
CA TYR A 83 -0.42 2.25 2.38
C TYR A 83 -1.35 3.27 3.06
N GLU A 84 -2.48 3.60 2.44
CA GLU A 84 -3.51 4.46 3.04
C GLU A 84 -4.07 3.83 4.31
N ARG A 85 -4.47 2.55 4.27
CA ARG A 85 -4.91 1.81 5.46
C ARG A 85 -3.88 1.84 6.59
N ALA A 86 -2.60 1.70 6.28
CA ALA A 86 -1.55 1.76 7.29
C ALA A 86 -1.33 3.17 7.85
N ALA A 87 -1.52 4.21 7.03
CA ALA A 87 -1.49 5.60 7.47
C ALA A 87 -2.67 5.91 8.40
N ASP A 88 -3.89 5.50 8.05
CA ASP A 88 -5.08 5.59 8.90
C ASP A 88 -4.90 4.83 10.21
N ALA A 89 -4.40 3.59 10.17
CA ALA A 89 -4.14 2.81 11.39
C ALA A 89 -3.09 3.46 12.30
N ARG A 90 -2.05 4.08 11.73
CA ARG A 90 -1.07 4.87 12.50
C ARG A 90 -1.68 6.13 13.09
N ALA A 91 -2.55 6.82 12.36
CA ALA A 91 -3.27 7.99 12.85
C ALA A 91 -4.21 7.62 14.01
N ASP A 92 -4.94 6.50 13.90
CA ASP A 92 -5.82 5.97 14.95
C ASP A 92 -5.02 5.57 16.22
N THR A 93 -3.87 4.90 16.04
CA THR A 93 -3.00 4.52 17.16
C THR A 93 -2.36 5.74 17.85
N ALA A 94 -2.02 6.79 17.08
CA ALA A 94 -1.52 8.06 17.62
C ALA A 94 -2.63 8.91 18.25
N ALA A 95 -3.89 8.72 17.82
CA ALA A 95 -5.08 9.39 18.33
C ALA A 95 -5.65 8.73 19.59
N VAL A 96 -4.92 7.84 20.27
CA VAL A 96 -5.19 7.49 21.66
C VAL A 96 -4.54 8.55 22.56
N PRO A 97 -5.22 9.65 22.96
CA PRO A 97 -4.71 10.47 24.02
C PRO A 97 -4.72 9.62 25.29
N ALA A 98 -3.55 9.54 25.92
CA ALA A 98 -3.39 9.06 27.27
C ALA A 98 -4.42 9.75 28.18
N ARG A 99 -5.53 9.07 28.47
CA ARG A 99 -6.42 9.45 29.58
C ARG A 99 -5.83 8.92 30.88
N SER A 100 -4.58 9.31 31.13
CA SER A 100 -3.86 9.07 32.36
C SER A 100 -4.04 10.28 33.26
N ALA A 101 -4.65 10.03 34.41
CA ALA A 101 -4.41 10.76 35.65
C ALA A 101 -4.85 12.25 35.73
N ARG A 102 -6.10 12.46 36.17
CA ARG A 102 -6.42 13.43 37.24
C ARG A 102 -7.77 13.12 37.86
N ALA A 103 -7.84 12.01 38.59
CA ALA A 103 -8.82 11.86 39.66
C ALA A 103 -8.09 12.08 40.99
N SER A 104 -7.86 13.34 41.32
CA SER A 104 -7.30 13.75 42.61
C SER A 104 -8.20 14.86 43.19
N ARG A 105 -9.23 14.41 43.91
CA ARG A 105 -9.78 14.92 45.19
C ARG A 105 -9.34 16.33 45.68
N ALA A 106 -10.30 17.23 45.97
CA ALA A 106 -10.56 17.92 47.28
C ALA A 106 -11.26 19.32 47.20
N TRP A 107 -12.24 19.54 48.11
CA TRP A 107 -12.92 20.78 48.63
C TRP A 107 -13.80 21.62 47.67
N GLY A 108 -14.95 22.21 48.03
CA GLY A 108 -15.73 22.35 49.27
C GLY A 108 -16.65 23.59 49.17
N ASP A 109 -17.95 23.44 49.42
CA ASP A 109 -18.88 24.32 50.17
C ASP A 109 -20.21 23.57 50.36
#